data_AF-A0A947W781-F1
#
_entry.id   AF-A0A947W781-F1
#
_cell.length_a   1.000
_cell.length_b   1.000
_cell.length_c   1.000
_cell.angle_alpha   90.00
_cell.angle_beta   90.00
_cell.angle_gamma   90.00
#
_symmetry.space_group_name_H-M   'P 1'
#
loop_
_entity.id
_entity.type
_entity.pdbx_description
1 polymer ?
#
loop_
_entity_poly.entity_id
_entity_poly.type
_entity_poly.pdbx_seq_one_letter_code
_entity_poly.pdbx_strand_id
1 'polypeptide(L)'
;MEEIILLIKREISKAGLYDKIPAGMVITGGGSQMKGVVDFATRLLSLPVRIGRPHNISGLREDVQSPIFSTGVGLIKLASNDHDVTDDFSHLKFDSNNSIINKFIKRIISIYKWYSQ
;
A
#
# COMPACT_ATOMS: atom_id res chain seq x y z
N MET A 1 14.98 10.72 -1.48
CA MET A 1 13.64 10.47 -2.04
C MET A 1 13.59 10.74 -3.54
N GLU A 2 14.24 11.80 -4.03
CA GLU A 2 14.40 12.05 -5.47
C GLU A 2 14.89 10.84 -6.25
N GLU A 3 15.98 10.20 -5.81
CA GLU A 3 16.53 9.00 -6.46
C GLU A 3 15.50 7.87 -6.59
N ILE A 4 14.70 7.64 -5.54
CA ILE A 4 13.66 6.60 -5.53
C ILE A 4 12.59 6.92 -6.60
N ILE A 5 12.17 8.18 -6.72
CA ILE A 5 11.17 8.57 -7.71
C ILE A 5 11.75 8.51 -9.13
N LEU A 6 13.03 8.85 -9.32
CA LEU A 6 13.75 8.67 -10.59
C LEU A 6 13.87 7.19 -10.99
N LEU A 7 14.12 6.30 -10.03
CA LEU A 7 14.11 4.86 -10.24
C LEU A 7 12.72 4.39 -10.68
N ILE A 8 11.66 4.83 -9.99
CA ILE A 8 10.29 4.50 -10.39
C ILE A 8 9.97 5.03 -11.80
N LYS A 9 10.37 6.26 -12.13
CA LYS A 9 10.20 6.86 -13.47
C LYS A 9 10.83 5.99 -14.55
N ARG A 10 12.05 5.50 -14.29
CA ARG A 10 12.78 4.62 -15.20
C ARG A 10 12.05 3.30 -15.40
N GLU A 11 11.55 2.68 -14.33
CA GLU A 11 10.85 1.40 -14.42
C GLU A 11 9.48 1.51 -15.11
N ILE A 12 8.70 2.58 -14.84
CA ILE A 12 7.45 2.86 -15.58
C ILE A 12 7.73 3.04 -17.07
N SER A 13 8.79 3.77 -17.42
CA SER A 13 9.20 3.97 -18.82
C SER A 13 9.60 2.67 -19.50
N LYS A 14 10.43 1.84 -18.85
CA LYS A 14 10.85 0.54 -19.38
C LYS A 14 9.68 -0.42 -19.57
N ALA A 15 8.71 -0.39 -18.66
CA ALA A 15 7.53 -1.24 -18.72
C ALA A 15 6.46 -0.74 -19.73
N GLY A 16 6.64 0.44 -20.33
CA GLY A 16 5.66 1.02 -21.27
C GLY A 16 4.30 1.27 -20.62
N LEU A 17 4.30 1.70 -19.34
CA LEU A 17 3.08 1.82 -18.55
C LEU A 17 2.44 3.20 -18.55
N TYR A 18 3.10 4.25 -19.08
CA TYR A 18 2.60 5.63 -19.01
C TYR A 18 1.16 5.79 -19.53
N ASP A 19 0.85 5.18 -20.67
CA ASP A 19 -0.50 5.26 -21.26
C ASP A 19 -1.52 4.33 -20.58
N LYS A 20 -1.05 3.46 -19.67
CA LYS A 20 -1.85 2.44 -18.98
C LYS A 20 -2.20 2.80 -17.54
N ILE A 21 -1.65 3.90 -17.01
CA ILE A 21 -1.87 4.34 -15.61
C ILE A 21 -2.49 5.74 -15.53
N PRO A 22 -3.68 5.98 -16.12
CA PRO A 22 -4.31 7.31 -16.12
C PRO A 22 -4.63 7.82 -14.70
N ALA A 23 -4.84 6.91 -13.74
CA ALA A 23 -5.03 7.24 -12.33
C ALA A 23 -3.73 7.64 -11.59
N GLY A 24 -2.58 7.50 -12.26
CA GLY A 24 -1.24 7.84 -11.78
C GLY A 24 -0.78 7.02 -10.59
N MET A 25 -0.18 7.70 -9.59
CA MET A 25 0.54 7.06 -8.50
C MET A 25 -0.04 7.42 -7.12
N VAL A 26 -0.06 6.43 -6.22
CA VAL A 26 -0.39 6.64 -4.81
C VAL A 26 0.86 6.38 -3.97
N ILE A 27 1.25 7.35 -3.13
CA ILE A 27 2.36 7.21 -2.19
C ILE A 27 1.78 7.00 -0.79
N THR A 28 2.28 6.00 -0.06
CA THR A 28 1.86 5.66 1.31
C THR A 28 3.08 5.51 2.23
N GLY A 29 2.87 5.16 3.51
CA GLY A 29 3.93 4.97 4.48
C GLY A 29 4.50 6.28 5.04
N GLY A 30 5.50 6.18 5.91
CA GLY A 30 6.14 7.35 6.52
C GLY A 30 6.86 8.27 5.52
N GLY A 31 7.45 7.71 4.46
CA GLY A 31 8.10 8.50 3.40
C GLY A 31 7.16 9.45 2.66
N SER A 32 5.86 9.13 2.64
CA SER A 32 4.83 9.97 2.03
C SER A 32 4.58 11.29 2.78
N GLN A 33 5.05 11.41 4.04
CA GLN A 33 4.92 12.64 4.84
C GLN A 33 5.98 13.69 4.53
N MET A 34 6.96 13.38 3.67
CA MET A 34 7.97 14.35 3.26
C MET A 34 7.30 15.53 2.54
N LYS A 35 7.53 16.75 3.03
CA LYS A 35 6.93 17.96 2.48
C LYS A 35 7.28 18.12 1.00
N GLY A 36 6.27 18.38 0.17
CA GLY A 36 6.43 18.59 -1.28
C GLY A 36 6.72 17.33 -2.10
N VAL A 37 6.65 16.12 -1.50
CA VAL A 37 6.90 14.87 -2.23
C VAL A 37 5.91 14.67 -3.38
N VAL A 38 4.65 15.05 -3.19
CA VAL A 38 3.59 14.93 -4.20
C VAL A 38 3.89 15.85 -5.39
N ASP A 39 4.20 17.12 -5.13
CA ASP A 39 4.48 18.10 -6.18
C ASP A 39 5.76 17.74 -6.95
N PHE A 40 6.78 17.25 -6.24
CA PHE A 40 8.00 16.76 -6.86
C PHE A 40 7.74 15.54 -7.75
N ALA A 41 7.04 14.52 -7.23
CA ALA A 41 6.72 13.31 -7.97
C ALA A 41 5.83 13.58 -9.20
N THR A 42 4.81 14.44 -9.04
CA THR A 42 3.91 14.84 -10.13
C THR A 42 4.68 15.51 -11.26
N ARG A 43 5.56 16.47 -10.94
CA ARG A 43 6.41 17.14 -11.93
C ARG A 43 7.36 16.17 -12.63
N LEU A 44 7.99 15.27 -11.86
CA LEU A 44 8.98 14.35 -12.41
C LEU A 44 8.35 13.29 -13.33
N LEU A 45 7.16 12.78 -12.95
CA LEU A 45 6.46 11.71 -13.65
C LEU A 45 5.49 12.20 -14.72
N SER A 46 5.08 13.48 -14.69
CA SER A 46 3.99 13.98 -15.55
C SER A 46 2.70 13.15 -15.45
N LEU A 47 2.44 12.62 -14.24
CA LEU A 47 1.28 11.81 -13.88
C LEU A 47 0.68 12.33 -12.57
N PRO A 48 -0.63 12.18 -12.33
CA PRO A 48 -1.23 12.57 -11.07
C PRO A 48 -0.65 11.73 -9.93
N VAL A 49 -0.20 12.38 -8.86
CA VAL A 49 0.30 11.71 -7.65
C VAL A 49 -0.52 12.14 -6.45
N ARG A 50 -0.85 11.21 -5.54
CA ARG A 50 -1.59 11.51 -4.30
C ARG A 50 -1.08 10.70 -3.12
N ILE A 51 -1.38 11.18 -1.91
CA ILE A 51 -1.09 10.47 -0.67
C ILE A 51 -2.24 9.50 -0.38
N GLY A 52 -1.93 8.21 -0.27
CA GLY A 52 -2.88 7.19 0.16
C GLY A 52 -2.93 7.10 1.69
N ARG A 53 -4.14 7.14 2.24
CA ARG A 53 -4.42 6.99 3.67
C ARG A 53 -5.32 5.78 3.88
N PRO A 54 -5.11 5.00 4.95
CA PRO A 54 -6.05 3.95 5.29
C PRO A 54 -7.37 4.61 5.74
N HIS A 55 -8.50 4.10 5.24
CA HIS A 55 -9.85 4.61 5.50
C HIS A 55 -10.77 3.49 6.01
N ASN A 56 -11.94 3.87 6.52
CA ASN A 56 -12.97 2.95 7.05
C ASN A 56 -12.50 2.08 8.23
N ILE A 57 -11.69 2.66 9.13
CA ILE A 57 -11.34 2.01 10.41
C ILE A 57 -12.25 2.57 11.49
N SER A 58 -13.27 1.82 11.89
CA SER A 58 -14.14 2.16 13.02
C SER A 58 -13.51 1.74 14.35
N GLY A 59 -13.67 2.53 15.41
CA GLY A 59 -13.27 2.17 16.77
C GLY A 59 -11.78 2.35 17.11
N LEU A 60 -10.95 2.86 16.18
CA LEU A 60 -9.55 3.26 16.45
C LEU A 60 -9.41 4.79 16.44
N ARG A 61 -8.38 5.30 17.13
CA ARG A 61 -8.05 6.74 17.15
C ARG A 61 -7.75 7.26 15.74
N GLU A 62 -8.07 8.53 15.50
CA GLU A 62 -7.84 9.25 14.23
C GLU A 62 -6.40 9.17 13.73
N ASP A 63 -5.43 9.02 14.65
CA ASP A 63 -4.00 8.85 14.35
C ASP A 63 -3.71 7.70 13.37
N VAL A 64 -4.57 6.67 13.36
CA VAL A 64 -4.42 5.48 12.53
C VAL A 64 -4.76 5.73 11.06
N GLN A 65 -5.38 6.88 10.75
CA GLN A 65 -5.60 7.34 9.37
C GLN A 65 -4.34 7.95 8.74
N SER A 66 -3.22 8.00 9.46
CA SER A 66 -1.93 8.38 8.91
C SER A 66 -1.44 7.36 7.86
N PRO A 67 -0.83 7.81 6.74
CA PRO A 67 -0.20 6.93 5.77
C PRO A 67 0.84 5.97 6.36
N ILE A 68 1.41 6.29 7.54
CA ILE A 68 2.34 5.41 8.26
C ILE A 68 1.70 4.04 8.56
N PHE A 69 0.39 4.02 8.82
CA PHE A 69 -0.32 2.80 9.19
C PHE A 69 -0.95 2.06 8.00
N SER A 70 -0.78 2.55 6.77
CA SER A 70 -1.38 1.95 5.56
C SER A 70 -1.09 0.45 5.43
N THR A 71 0.14 0.02 5.71
CA THR A 71 0.53 -1.40 5.63
C THR A 71 -0.17 -2.23 6.71
N GLY A 72 -0.14 -1.78 7.96
CA GLY A 72 -0.74 -2.52 9.08
C GLY A 72 -2.25 -2.65 8.93
N VAL A 73 -2.93 -1.54 8.61
CA VAL A 73 -4.37 -1.54 8.35
C VAL A 73 -4.71 -2.41 7.15
N GLY A 74 -3.93 -2.34 6.06
CA GLY A 74 -4.13 -3.17 4.87
C GLY A 74 -4.03 -4.67 5.18
N LEU A 75 -3.06 -5.07 6.01
CA LEU A 75 -2.89 -6.47 6.43
C LEU A 75 -4.05 -6.97 7.30
N ILE A 76 -4.50 -6.15 8.25
CA ILE A 76 -5.66 -6.51 9.10
C ILE A 76 -6.92 -6.60 8.25
N LYS A 77 -7.12 -5.64 7.33
CA LYS A 77 -8.24 -5.64 6.40
C LYS A 77 -8.21 -6.89 5.51
N LEU A 78 -7.03 -7.30 5.04
CA LEU A 78 -6.86 -8.54 4.29
C LEU A 78 -7.22 -9.78 5.11
N ALA A 79 -6.74 -9.87 6.36
CA ALA A 79 -7.01 -11.00 7.24
C ALA A 79 -8.47 -11.07 7.74
N SER A 80 -9.12 -9.91 7.90
CA SER A 80 -10.49 -9.80 8.39
C SER A 80 -11.54 -10.03 7.30
N ASN A 81 -11.20 -9.80 6.03
CA ASN A 81 -12.16 -9.84 4.92
C ASN A 81 -11.96 -11.03 3.99
N ASP A 82 -11.90 -12.24 4.55
CA ASP A 82 -12.13 -13.47 3.76
C ASP A 82 -13.52 -13.49 3.08
N HIS A 83 -14.39 -12.48 3.28
CA HIS A 83 -15.73 -12.39 2.70
C HIS A 83 -16.17 -11.08 2.01
N ASP A 84 -15.43 -9.95 2.02
CA ASP A 84 -15.95 -8.67 1.43
C ASP A 84 -14.94 -7.79 0.66
N VAL A 85 -13.62 -8.00 0.76
CA VAL A 85 -12.62 -7.15 0.06
C VAL A 85 -12.23 -7.70 -1.31
N THR A 86 -12.76 -8.87 -1.66
CA THR A 86 -12.52 -9.55 -2.91
C THR A 86 -13.13 -8.82 -4.12
N ASP A 87 -14.20 -8.04 -3.96
CA ASP A 87 -14.90 -7.51 -5.14
C ASP A 87 -14.10 -6.44 -5.91
N ASP A 88 -13.42 -5.52 -5.23
CA ASP A 88 -12.62 -4.47 -5.90
C ASP A 88 -11.22 -4.92 -6.37
N PHE A 89 -10.67 -6.00 -5.80
CA PHE A 89 -9.32 -6.50 -6.14
C PHE A 89 -9.33 -7.82 -6.93
N SER A 90 -10.49 -8.45 -7.16
CA SER A 90 -10.66 -9.73 -7.88
C SER A 90 -10.12 -9.75 -9.31
N HIS A 91 -9.98 -8.59 -9.96
CA HIS A 91 -9.40 -8.48 -11.31
C HIS A 91 -7.87 -8.51 -11.32
N LEU A 92 -7.21 -8.23 -10.19
CA LEU A 92 -5.78 -8.48 -10.02
C LEU A 92 -5.62 -9.90 -9.49
N LYS A 93 -5.30 -10.84 -10.37
CA LYS A 93 -4.99 -12.24 -10.00
C LYS A 93 -3.78 -12.27 -9.06
N PHE A 94 -3.98 -12.01 -7.78
CA PHE A 94 -3.04 -12.38 -6.74
C PHE A 94 -3.26 -13.86 -6.47
N ASP A 95 -2.35 -14.65 -7.05
CA ASP A 95 -2.34 -16.09 -6.95
C ASP A 95 -2.42 -16.52 -5.48
N SER A 96 -3.60 -17.01 -5.08
CA SER A 96 -3.97 -17.36 -3.71
C SER A 96 -3.16 -18.56 -3.18
N ASN A 97 -2.23 -19.10 -3.97
CA ASN A 97 -1.31 -20.17 -3.59
C ASN A 97 0.04 -19.67 -3.01
N ASN A 98 0.13 -18.39 -2.65
CA ASN A 98 1.38 -17.78 -2.19
C ASN A 98 1.69 -18.10 -0.72
N SER A 99 2.49 -19.16 -0.53
CA SER A 99 3.10 -19.62 0.74
C SER A 99 3.71 -18.51 1.62
N ILE A 100 4.08 -17.37 1.03
CA ILE A 100 4.72 -16.22 1.68
C ILE A 100 3.73 -15.48 2.60
N ILE A 101 2.49 -15.23 2.14
CA ILE A 101 1.46 -14.53 2.94
C ILE A 101 1.04 -15.41 4.12
N ASN A 102 0.79 -16.70 3.85
CA ASN A 102 0.48 -17.68 4.89
C ASN A 102 1.61 -17.83 5.92
N LYS A 103 2.88 -17.77 5.49
CA LYS A 103 4.04 -17.79 6.40
C LYS A 103 4.10 -16.53 7.27
N PHE A 104 3.76 -15.37 6.71
CA PHE A 104 3.75 -14.11 7.43
C PHE A 104 2.63 -14.05 8.48
N ILE A 105 1.40 -14.43 8.10
CA ILE A 105 0.25 -14.49 9.02
C ILE A 105 0.51 -15.48 10.15
N LYS A 106 1.02 -16.68 9.85
CA LYS A 106 1.42 -17.66 10.88
C LYS A 106 2.43 -17.09 11.87
N ARG A 107 3.38 -16.27 11.40
CA ARG A 107 4.40 -15.67 12.26
C ARG A 107 3.81 -14.61 13.18
N ILE A 108 2.86 -13.80 12.72
CA ILE A 108 2.16 -12.81 13.57
C ILE A 108 1.29 -13.51 14.63
N ILE A 109 0.53 -14.53 14.25
CA ILE A 109 -0.27 -15.31 15.20
C ILE A 109 0.62 -15.98 16.26
N SER A 110 1.80 -16.47 15.85
CA SER A 110 2.77 -17.03 16.79
C SER A 110 3.27 -16.00 17.81
N ILE A 111 3.49 -14.75 17.39
CA ILE A 111 3.96 -13.68 18.29
C ILE A 111 2.86 -13.30 19.29
N TYR A 112 1.61 -13.23 18.83
CA TYR A 112 0.48 -12.94 19.72
C TYR A 112 0.26 -14.06 20.75
N LYS A 113 0.35 -15.34 20.32
CA LYS A 113 0.28 -16.49 21.24
C LYS A 113 1.41 -16.50 22.27
N TRP A 114 2.60 -16.03 21.89
CA TRP A 114 3.74 -15.89 22.81
C TRP A 114 3.54 -14.76 23.83
N TYR A 115 2.84 -13.68 23.46
CA TYR A 115 2.55 -12.55 24.35
C TYR A 115 1.40 -12.83 25.35
N SER A 116 0.52 -13.78 25.04
CA SER A 116 -0.63 -14.15 25.88
C SER A 116 -0.33 -15.26 26.92
N GLN A 117 0.95 -15.54 27.18
CA GLN A 117 1.44 -16.51 28.17
C GLN A 117 2.21 -15.81 29.30
#